data_AF-A0A1Q6CFF0-F1
#
_entry.id   AF-A0A1Q6CFF0-F1
#
_cell.length_a   1.000
_cell.length_b   1.000
_cell.length_c   1.000
_cell.angle_alpha   90.00
_cell.angle_beta   90.00
_cell.angle_gamma   90.00
#
_symmetry.space_group_name_H-M   'P 1'
#
loop_
_entity.id
_entity.type
_entity.pdbx_description
1 polymer ?
#
loop_
_entity_poly.entity_id
_entity_poly.type
_entity_poly.pdbx_seq_one_letter_code
_entity_poly.pdbx_strand_id
1 'polypeptide(L)'
;MSLTDLKKTKDGNQSKKKKDFTVDDFIADAENYAKGRPTLVSEGINRPAKLEEALAAAAQLENAEKKSKKPFRHATFTLSEDAIEQLHTLSKDTNLAKSHIIRILINELCNEEQQKMLSKLLASNVD
;
A
#
# COMPACT_ATOMS: atom_id res chain seq x y z
N MET A 1 -28.97 -29.15 0.13
CA MET A 1 -28.70 -27.70 0.00
C MET A 1 -29.29 -27.26 -1.33
N SER A 2 -30.34 -26.43 -1.33
CA SER A 2 -31.19 -26.13 -2.51
C SER A 2 -30.69 -24.91 -3.30
N LEU A 3 -30.68 -24.99 -4.63
CA LEU A 3 -30.24 -23.94 -5.58
C LEU A 3 -31.28 -22.80 -5.72
N THR A 4 -31.81 -22.30 -4.61
CA THR A 4 -32.85 -21.26 -4.59
C THR A 4 -32.31 -19.83 -4.61
N ASP A 5 -31.00 -19.62 -4.49
CA ASP A 5 -30.41 -18.27 -4.34
C ASP A 5 -29.82 -17.66 -5.63
N LEU A 6 -30.09 -18.25 -6.81
CA LEU A 6 -29.77 -17.58 -8.09
C LEU A 6 -30.91 -16.66 -8.58
N LYS A 7 -31.72 -16.10 -7.68
CA LYS A 7 -32.64 -15.03 -8.05
C LYS A 7 -31.86 -13.72 -8.15
N LYS A 8 -31.31 -13.44 -9.33
CA LYS A 8 -30.75 -12.13 -9.69
C LYS A 8 -31.89 -11.12 -9.72
N THR A 9 -32.21 -10.56 -8.56
CA THR A 9 -33.15 -9.46 -8.40
C THR A 9 -32.62 -8.26 -9.19
N LYS A 10 -33.26 -7.99 -10.33
CA LYS A 10 -33.08 -6.78 -11.13
C LYS A 10 -33.77 -5.61 -10.42
N ASP A 11 -33.40 -5.38 -9.16
CA ASP A 11 -33.94 -4.30 -8.34
C ASP A 11 -32.81 -3.29 -8.14
N GLY A 12 -32.89 -2.24 -8.95
CA GLY A 12 -31.89 -1.20 -9.03
C GLY A 12 -32.19 -0.28 -10.19
N ASN A 13 -33.36 0.37 -10.11
CA ASN A 13 -33.83 1.43 -10.97
C ASN A 13 -32.82 2.60 -11.01
N GLN A 14 -31.79 2.45 -11.83
CA GLN A 14 -30.92 3.51 -12.31
C GLN A 14 -30.55 3.10 -13.74
N SER A 15 -31.48 3.27 -14.68
CA SER A 15 -31.05 3.69 -16.01
C SER A 15 -30.34 5.02 -15.79
N LYS A 16 -29.04 4.98 -15.41
CA LYS A 16 -28.17 6.15 -15.40
C LYS A 16 -28.38 6.74 -16.78
N LYS A 17 -29.06 7.89 -16.86
CA LYS A 17 -29.29 8.58 -18.12
C LYS A 17 -27.91 8.66 -18.77
N LYS A 18 -27.71 7.93 -19.87
CA LYS A 18 -26.48 8.04 -20.64
C LYS A 18 -26.45 9.50 -21.04
N LYS A 19 -25.50 10.26 -20.50
CA LYS A 19 -25.35 11.67 -20.87
C LYS A 19 -25.03 11.70 -22.35
N ASP A 20 -25.66 12.61 -23.07
CA ASP A 20 -25.35 12.82 -24.48
C ASP A 20 -23.91 13.29 -24.57
N PHE A 21 -23.08 12.46 -25.21
CA PHE A 21 -21.66 12.69 -25.39
C PHE A 21 -21.48 13.61 -26.60
N THR A 22 -20.95 14.81 -26.39
CA THR A 22 -20.77 15.77 -27.48
C THR A 22 -19.44 15.54 -28.20
N VAL A 23 -19.33 16.04 -29.43
CA VAL A 23 -18.08 15.96 -30.22
C VAL A 23 -16.94 16.70 -29.51
N ASP A 24 -17.25 17.83 -28.87
CA ASP A 24 -16.26 18.62 -28.14
C ASP A 24 -15.70 17.85 -26.92
N ASP A 25 -16.54 17.07 -26.23
CA ASP A 25 -16.09 16.19 -25.13
C ASP A 25 -15.13 15.10 -25.63
N PHE A 26 -15.40 14.54 -26.82
CA PHE A 26 -14.52 13.54 -27.45
C PHE A 26 -13.17 14.11 -27.85
N ILE A 27 -13.15 15.31 -28.42
CA ILE A 27 -11.91 15.98 -28.84
C ILE A 27 -11.05 16.28 -27.60
N ALA A 28 -11.66 16.82 -26.55
CA ALA A 28 -10.96 17.13 -25.30
C ALA A 28 -10.35 15.86 -24.64
N ASP A 29 -11.10 14.76 -24.59
CA ASP A 29 -10.61 13.49 -24.04
C ASP A 29 -9.47 12.90 -24.88
N ALA A 30 -9.57 12.96 -26.21
CA ALA A 30 -8.52 12.50 -27.13
C ALA A 30 -7.22 13.30 -26.95
N GLU A 31 -7.30 14.62 -26.80
CA GLU A 31 -6.12 15.45 -26.52
C GLU A 31 -5.47 15.12 -25.17
N ASN A 32 -6.29 14.90 -24.14
CA ASN A 32 -5.83 14.55 -22.81
C ASN A 32 -5.16 13.17 -22.79
N TYR A 33 -5.72 12.21 -23.53
CA TYR A 33 -5.12 10.90 -23.75
C TYR A 33 -3.77 10.99 -24.48
N ALA A 34 -3.69 11.79 -25.55
CA ALA A 34 -2.42 12.01 -26.28
C ALA A 34 -1.34 12.65 -25.40
N LYS A 35 -1.73 13.52 -24.45
CA LYS A 35 -0.85 14.14 -23.45
C LYS A 35 -0.54 13.20 -22.27
N GLY A 36 -1.07 11.98 -22.24
CA GLY A 36 -0.85 10.99 -21.18
C GLY A 36 -1.56 11.31 -19.85
N ARG A 37 -2.58 12.18 -19.87
CA ARG A 37 -3.34 12.61 -18.68
C ARG A 37 -4.83 12.36 -18.90
N PRO A 38 -5.30 11.10 -18.92
CA PRO A 38 -6.72 10.82 -19.09
C PRO A 38 -7.53 11.42 -17.93
N THR A 39 -8.47 12.30 -18.25
CA THR A 39 -9.37 12.93 -17.27
C THR A 39 -10.80 12.44 -17.49
N LEU A 40 -11.52 12.11 -16.42
CA LEU A 40 -12.91 11.66 -16.51
C LEU A 40 -13.82 12.87 -16.75
N VAL A 41 -14.05 13.23 -18.01
CA VAL A 41 -14.84 14.43 -18.41
C VAL A 41 -16.36 14.29 -18.14
N SER A 42 -16.83 13.24 -17.45
CA SER A 42 -18.26 12.99 -17.22
C SER A 42 -18.84 13.53 -15.90
N GLU A 43 -18.09 14.29 -15.12
CA GLU A 43 -18.58 15.00 -13.93
C GLU A 43 -18.80 16.48 -14.23
N GLY A 44 -20.05 16.93 -14.14
CA GLY A 44 -20.46 18.25 -14.63
C GLY A 44 -19.72 19.40 -13.93
N ILE A 45 -18.85 20.08 -14.70
CA ILE A 45 -18.46 21.50 -14.77
C ILE A 45 -18.15 22.28 -13.46
N ASN A 46 -18.49 21.85 -12.25
CA ASN A 46 -18.39 22.69 -11.04
C ASN A 46 -17.72 21.99 -9.85
N ARG A 47 -16.51 21.45 -10.01
CA ARG A 47 -15.66 21.07 -8.86
C ARG A 47 -14.15 20.81 -9.15
N PRO A 48 -13.45 21.55 -10.03
CA PRO A 48 -12.07 21.22 -10.38
C PRO A 48 -11.06 21.39 -9.22
N ALA A 49 -11.18 22.44 -8.41
CA ALA A 49 -10.15 22.78 -7.42
C ALA A 49 -9.96 21.74 -6.30
N LYS A 50 -11.05 21.12 -5.81
CA LYS A 50 -10.98 20.18 -4.67
C LYS A 50 -10.55 18.77 -5.09
N LEU A 51 -10.77 18.40 -6.36
CA LEU A 51 -10.37 17.10 -6.90
C LEU A 51 -8.88 17.06 -7.21
N GLU A 52 -8.32 18.12 -7.78
CA GLU A 52 -6.88 18.19 -8.06
C GLU A 52 -6.04 18.15 -6.78
N GLU A 53 -6.46 18.86 -5.73
CA GLU A 53 -5.82 18.79 -4.41
C GLU A 53 -5.91 17.39 -3.79
N ALA A 54 -7.07 16.72 -3.91
CA ALA A 54 -7.25 15.35 -3.43
C ALA A 54 -6.41 14.33 -4.22
N LEU A 55 -6.27 14.51 -5.54
CA LEU A 55 -5.43 13.68 -6.41
C LEU A 55 -3.95 13.91 -6.13
N ALA A 56 -3.53 15.15 -5.90
CA ALA A 56 -2.15 15.47 -5.51
C ALA A 56 -1.80 14.88 -4.13
N ALA A 57 -2.71 14.95 -3.15
CA ALA A 57 -2.54 14.32 -1.85
C ALA A 57 -2.47 12.78 -1.95
N ALA A 58 -3.32 12.17 -2.78
CA ALA A 58 -3.28 10.72 -3.04
C ALA A 58 -1.97 10.29 -3.73
N ALA A 59 -1.48 11.07 -4.69
CA ALA A 59 -0.21 10.80 -5.36
C ALA A 59 1.00 10.90 -4.41
N GLN A 60 0.99 11.83 -3.46
CA GLN A 60 2.03 11.96 -2.44
C GLN A 60 2.07 10.76 -1.48
N LEU A 61 0.90 10.24 -1.08
CA LEU A 61 0.79 9.02 -0.26
C LEU A 61 1.28 7.78 -1.04
N GLU A 62 0.93 7.66 -2.32
CA GLU A 62 1.40 6.56 -3.15
C GLU A 62 2.93 6.54 -3.30
N ASN A 63 3.56 7.72 -3.41
CA ASN A 63 5.01 7.83 -3.55
C ASN A 63 5.79 7.45 -2.28
N ALA A 64 5.19 7.61 -1.09
CA ALA A 64 5.79 7.13 0.16
C ALA A 64 5.77 5.59 0.26
N GLU A 65 4.73 4.94 -0.29
CA GLU A 65 4.59 3.48 -0.32
C GLU A 65 5.37 2.78 -1.44
N LYS A 66 5.76 3.52 -2.48
CA LYS A 66 6.59 3.04 -3.60
C LYS A 66 8.10 3.01 -3.30
N LYS A 67 8.53 3.16 -2.05
CA LYS A 67 9.88 2.74 -1.64
C LYS A 67 9.99 1.22 -1.84
N SER A 68 10.47 0.85 -3.03
CA SER A 68 10.65 -0.48 -3.58
C SER A 68 10.33 -1.62 -2.59
N LYS A 69 9.09 -2.09 -2.57
CA LYS A 69 8.69 -3.32 -1.87
C LYS A 69 9.34 -4.52 -2.60
N LYS A 70 10.67 -4.63 -2.50
CA LYS A 70 11.40 -5.79 -2.99
C LYS A 70 10.82 -7.01 -2.27
N PRO A 71 10.56 -8.11 -2.97
CA PRO A 71 10.00 -9.30 -2.34
C PRO A 71 10.95 -9.79 -1.25
N PHE A 72 10.39 -10.22 -0.11
CA PHE A 72 11.17 -10.84 0.95
C PHE A 72 11.77 -12.14 0.42
N ARG A 73 13.09 -12.29 0.57
CA ARG A 73 13.79 -13.54 0.27
C ARG A 73 13.55 -14.55 1.39
N HIS A 74 13.33 -15.80 1.03
CA HIS A 74 13.25 -16.89 2.01
C HIS A 74 14.65 -17.29 2.46
N ALA A 75 14.77 -17.68 3.73
CA ALA A 75 16.00 -18.13 4.35
C ALA A 75 15.71 -19.31 5.26
N THR A 76 16.62 -20.28 5.29
CA THR A 76 16.61 -21.40 6.23
C THR A 76 17.62 -21.13 7.34
N PHE A 77 17.21 -21.37 8.58
CA PHE A 77 18.04 -21.14 9.77
C PHE A 77 18.12 -22.42 10.58
N THR A 78 19.27 -22.65 11.20
CA THR A 78 19.46 -23.71 12.20
C THR A 78 19.30 -23.09 13.58
N LEU A 79 18.34 -23.58 14.35
CA LEU A 79 18.02 -23.10 15.70
C LEU A 79 18.03 -24.29 16.67
N SER A 80 18.28 -24.02 17.95
CA SER A 80 18.09 -25.02 19.00
C SER A 80 16.60 -25.33 19.19
N GLU A 81 16.30 -26.50 19.76
CA GLU A 81 14.93 -26.93 20.04
C GLU A 81 14.21 -25.95 20.98
N ASP A 82 14.87 -25.55 22.07
CA ASP A 82 14.37 -24.54 23.00
C ASP A 82 14.00 -23.22 22.31
N ALA A 83 14.82 -22.75 21.36
CA ALA A 83 14.55 -21.50 20.65
C ALA A 83 13.34 -21.62 19.71
N ILE A 84 13.13 -22.80 19.11
CA ILE A 84 11.96 -23.08 18.28
C ILE A 84 10.68 -23.07 19.12
N GLU A 85 10.73 -23.65 20.33
CA GLU A 85 9.62 -23.65 21.28
C GLU A 85 9.28 -22.24 21.76
N GLN A 86 10.27 -21.45 22.18
CA GLN A 86 10.08 -20.06 22.59
C GLN A 86 9.46 -19.22 21.46
N LEU A 87 9.99 -19.34 20.24
CA LEU A 87 9.46 -18.62 19.08
C LEU A 87 8.02 -19.04 18.75
N HIS A 88 7.67 -20.30 18.98
CA HIS A 88 6.32 -20.81 18.77
C HIS A 88 5.34 -20.31 19.84
N THR A 89 5.73 -20.30 21.11
CA THR A 89 4.92 -19.75 22.21
C THR A 89 4.67 -18.25 21.98
N LEU A 90 5.71 -17.48 21.67
CA LEU A 90 5.57 -16.06 21.33
C LEU A 90 4.65 -15.82 20.14
N SER A 91 4.72 -16.66 19.11
CA SER A 91 3.85 -16.57 17.94
C SER A 91 2.38 -16.82 18.28
N LYS A 92 2.11 -17.76 19.19
CA LYS A 92 0.74 -18.02 19.69
C LYS A 92 0.21 -16.88 20.53
N ASP A 93 1.02 -16.36 21.45
CA ASP A 93 0.59 -15.34 22.41
C ASP A 93 0.35 -13.99 21.73
N THR A 94 1.23 -13.62 20.79
CA THR A 94 1.16 -12.32 20.09
C THR A 94 0.32 -12.36 18.82
N ASN A 95 -0.06 -13.55 18.35
CA ASN A 95 -0.71 -13.78 17.06
C ASN A 95 0.07 -13.18 15.87
N LEU A 96 1.41 -13.11 15.99
CA LEU A 96 2.31 -12.68 14.94
C LEU A 96 2.97 -13.90 14.27
N ALA A 97 3.26 -13.78 12.97
CA ALA A 97 4.00 -14.80 12.26
C ALA A 97 5.45 -14.88 12.78
N LYS A 98 6.00 -16.11 12.90
CA LYS A 98 7.39 -16.35 13.34
C LYS A 98 8.43 -15.50 12.59
N SER A 99 8.30 -15.40 11.26
CA SER A 99 9.21 -14.58 10.45
C SER A 99 9.08 -13.08 10.76
N HIS A 100 7.91 -12.60 11.18
CA HIS A 100 7.70 -11.21 11.55
C HIS A 100 8.37 -10.90 12.89
N ILE A 101 8.22 -11.78 13.87
CA ILE A 101 8.89 -11.70 15.18
C ILE A 101 10.40 -11.62 14.98
N ILE A 102 10.99 -12.50 14.15
CA ILE A 102 12.42 -12.47 13.84
C ILE A 102 12.86 -11.12 13.25
N ARG A 103 12.06 -10.51 12.36
CA ARG A 103 12.40 -9.18 11.80
C ARG A 103 12.41 -8.10 12.86
N ILE A 104 11.43 -8.11 13.77
CA ILE A 104 11.36 -7.15 14.88
C ILE A 104 12.59 -7.29 15.76
N LEU A 105 12.89 -8.52 16.22
CA LEU A 105 14.05 -8.79 17.07
C LEU A 105 15.37 -8.36 16.42
N ILE A 106 15.55 -8.66 15.12
CA ILE A 106 16.74 -8.23 14.38
C ILE A 106 16.83 -6.70 14.33
N ASN A 107 15.72 -6.01 14.05
CA ASN A 107 15.73 -4.55 13.97
C ASN A 107 16.04 -3.91 15.33
N GLU A 108 15.49 -4.45 16.42
CA GLU A 108 15.74 -3.97 17.78
C GLU A 108 17.21 -4.18 18.19
N LEU A 109 17.74 -5.39 18.00
CA LEU A 109 19.14 -5.70 18.34
C LEU A 109 20.15 -4.91 17.48
N CYS A 110 19.86 -4.75 16.18
CA CYS A 110 20.75 -4.03 15.28
C CYS A 110 20.75 -2.51 15.56
N ASN A 111 19.63 -1.96 16.02
CA ASN A 111 19.57 -0.56 16.46
C ASN A 111 20.48 -0.29 17.67
N GLU A 112 20.54 -1.20 18.64
CA GLU A 112 21.44 -1.04 19.81
C GLU A 112 22.92 -1.07 19.41
N GLU A 113 23.31 -1.98 18.51
CA GLU A 113 24.68 -2.01 17.98
C GLU A 113 25.00 -0.76 17.15
N GLN A 114 24.05 -0.27 16.35
CA GLN A 114 24.19 0.99 15.63
C GLN A 114 24.33 2.18 16.59
N GLN A 115 23.58 2.21 17.69
CA GLN A 115 23.74 3.23 18.74
C GLN A 115 25.10 3.16 19.42
N LYS A 116 25.62 1.95 19.71
CA LYS A 116 26.98 1.75 20.25
C LYS A 116 28.06 2.14 19.25
N MET A 117 27.86 1.86 17.96
CA MET A 117 28.80 2.22 16.90
C MET A 117 28.78 3.73 16.65
N LEU A 118 27.60 4.36 16.63
CA LEU A 118 27.44 5.80 16.55
C LEU A 118 28.04 6.49 17.78
N SER A 119 27.81 5.99 19.00
CA SER A 119 28.42 6.57 20.20
C SER A 119 29.94 6.46 20.16
N LYS A 120 30.49 5.35 19.67
CA LYS A 120 31.93 5.18 19.46
C LYS A 120 32.49 6.13 18.41
N LEU A 121 31.77 6.37 17.31
CA LEU A 121 32.16 7.31 16.24
C LEU A 121 32.03 8.78 16.67
N LEU A 122 31.04 9.11 17.51
CA LEU A 122 30.89 10.45 18.07
C LEU A 122 31.89 10.71 19.20
N ALA A 123 32.29 9.68 19.95
CA ALA A 123 33.32 9.76 20.98
C ALA A 123 34.74 9.79 20.43
N SER A 124 34.97 9.32 19.21
CA SER A 124 36.23 9.59 18.51
C SER A 124 36.23 11.05 18.06
N ASN A 125 36.78 11.94 18.89
CA ASN A 125 37.15 13.27 18.45
C ASN A 125 38.07 13.14 17.24
N VAL A 126 37.69 13.80 16.15
CA VAL A 126 38.59 14.09 15.03
C VAL A 126 39.43 15.28 15.48
N ASP A 127 40.70 15.02 15.79
CA ASP A 127 41.73 16.06 15.84
C ASP A 127 42.15 16.48 14.42
#